data_AF-A0A9D1VYZ8-F1
#
_entry.id   AF-A0A9D1VYZ8-F1
#
_cell.length_a   1.000
_cell.length_b   1.000
_cell.length_c   1.000
_cell.angle_alpha   90.00
_cell.angle_beta   90.00
_cell.angle_gamma   90.00
#
_symmetry.space_group_name_H-M   'P 1'
#
loop_
_entity.id
_entity.type
_entity.pdbx_description
1 polymer ?
#
loop_
_entity_poly.entity_id
_entity_poly.type
_entity_poly.pdbx_seq_one_letter_code
_entity_poly.pdbx_strand_id
1 'polypeptide(L)'
;MDMNEEQIAEFLHCQMEMWSFSRLLQENYRGSEPLQVCLTRKLWEYERVCESDSDSIARKVRNWLKDVNRPGSREELFRICFALELDEERADAVLCSTAESGIHYRNPKELVYAFCLRKGYDYPRTQELLHRLGQEESTQKDQDRRKALRRTSGLEPKQCTTISVRDEFRSVTSEEELALFLESHGNSMGVHHNTAHSKFLLMLNHLADGGAEADYSGVPAERRYRIGEVTEEYLRMGVPYDRKNRNYTRLQKEIKRYWPSPKSIQEMVSRKIDVNRKTLLLLYLATEGMDMDVPEESYTEEHCRRINLMLSQCGMALLDPHNPFDFLILQSLRLEREEESMSWRMERFLWKVFRNEKAAYITAAEKGGGQYG
;
A
#
# COMPACT_ATOMS: atom_id res chain seq x y z
N MET A 1 -8.46 10.82 -3.11
CA MET A 1 -8.97 11.52 -4.30
C MET A 1 -8.58 10.65 -5.46
N ASP A 2 -9.55 10.02 -6.11
CA ASP A 2 -9.29 9.20 -7.29
C ASP A 2 -9.25 10.11 -8.50
N MET A 3 -8.05 10.25 -9.09
CA MET A 3 -7.91 10.85 -10.41
C MET A 3 -8.29 9.79 -11.45
N ASN A 4 -9.08 10.19 -12.44
CA ASN A 4 -9.34 9.31 -13.58
C ASN A 4 -8.13 9.24 -14.53
N GLU A 5 -8.18 8.33 -15.49
CA GLU A 5 -7.06 8.03 -16.38
C GLU A 5 -6.65 9.23 -17.25
N GLU A 6 -7.60 10.03 -17.73
CA GLU A 6 -7.35 11.26 -18.48
C GLU A 6 -6.61 12.31 -17.63
N GLN A 7 -7.04 12.50 -16.38
CA GLN A 7 -6.40 13.41 -15.43
C GLN A 7 -4.98 12.94 -15.08
N ILE A 8 -4.76 11.63 -15.00
CA ILE A 8 -3.42 11.06 -14.81
C ILE A 8 -2.53 11.42 -16.00
N ALA A 9 -3.01 11.26 -17.23
CA ALA A 9 -2.24 11.60 -18.43
C ALA A 9 -1.84 13.09 -18.45
N GLU A 10 -2.77 14.00 -18.12
CA GLU A 10 -2.47 15.43 -18.00
C GLU A 10 -1.46 15.72 -16.88
N PHE A 11 -1.62 15.09 -15.71
CA PHE A 11 -0.71 15.28 -14.57
C PHE A 11 0.71 14.83 -14.87
N LEU A 12 0.91 13.84 -15.74
CA LEU A 12 2.24 13.38 -16.12
C LEU A 12 3.07 14.42 -16.87
N HIS A 13 2.43 15.46 -17.41
CA HIS A 13 3.10 16.62 -18.01
C HIS A 13 3.51 17.69 -16.98
N CYS A 14 3.00 17.60 -15.76
CA CYS A 14 3.32 18.51 -14.66
C CYS A 14 4.55 18.05 -13.86
N GLN A 15 5.16 18.97 -13.12
CA GLN A 15 6.13 18.57 -12.08
C GLN A 15 5.38 17.92 -10.92
N MET A 16 5.84 16.75 -10.48
CA MET A 16 5.21 16.05 -9.35
C MET A 16 5.31 16.88 -8.08
N GLU A 17 4.16 17.14 -7.45
CA GLU A 17 4.07 17.67 -6.11
C GLU A 17 3.82 16.53 -5.11
N MET A 18 4.83 16.20 -4.30
CA MET A 18 4.68 15.15 -3.29
C MET A 18 3.73 15.58 -2.18
N TRP A 19 2.70 14.79 -1.92
CA TRP A 19 1.87 15.01 -0.74
C TRP A 19 2.61 14.55 0.51
N SER A 20 2.72 15.49 1.46
CA SER A 20 3.21 15.18 2.79
C SER A 20 2.08 14.54 3.61
N PHE A 21 2.43 13.87 4.71
CA PHE A 21 1.40 13.26 5.55
C PHE A 21 0.50 14.33 6.15
N SER A 22 1.08 15.47 6.55
CA SER A 22 0.32 16.60 7.07
C SER A 22 -0.66 17.18 6.04
N ARG A 23 -0.23 17.32 4.77
CA ARG A 23 -1.11 17.78 3.69
C ARG A 23 -2.25 16.80 3.46
N LEU A 24 -1.97 15.49 3.39
CA LEU A 24 -3.00 14.48 3.21
C LEU A 24 -4.08 14.57 4.31
N LEU A 25 -3.67 14.74 5.57
CA LEU A 25 -4.63 14.91 6.66
C LEU A 25 -5.47 16.20 6.51
N GLN A 26 -4.86 17.28 6.04
CA GLN A 26 -5.58 18.54 5.78
C GLN A 26 -6.62 18.40 4.67
N GLU A 27 -6.27 17.74 3.56
CA GLU A 27 -7.18 17.54 2.42
C GLU A 27 -8.38 16.65 2.77
N ASN A 28 -8.20 15.70 3.69
CA ASN A 28 -9.26 14.78 4.12
C ASN A 28 -10.09 15.31 5.30
N TYR A 29 -9.62 16.35 5.98
CA TYR A 29 -10.29 16.91 7.16
C TYR A 29 -11.38 17.91 6.76
N ARG A 30 -12.59 17.70 7.28
CA ARG A 30 -13.76 18.54 7.00
C ARG A 30 -14.33 19.24 8.24
N GLY A 31 -13.67 19.11 9.38
CA GLY A 31 -14.12 19.75 10.63
C GLY A 31 -13.84 21.25 10.65
N SER A 32 -14.60 21.95 11.50
CA SER A 32 -14.50 23.41 11.65
C SER A 32 -13.42 23.86 12.64
N GLU A 33 -13.04 22.99 13.58
CA GLU A 33 -11.94 23.27 14.53
C GLU A 33 -10.57 23.05 13.86
N PRO A 34 -9.48 23.66 14.36
CA PRO A 34 -8.16 23.40 13.79
C PRO A 34 -7.76 21.92 13.90
N LEU A 35 -7.23 21.34 12.82
CA LEU A 35 -6.85 19.91 12.72
C LEU A 35 -6.01 19.42 13.92
N GLN A 36 -5.03 20.23 14.36
CA GLN A 36 -4.19 19.90 15.52
C GLN A 36 -4.99 19.79 16.82
N VAL A 37 -5.94 20.70 17.03
CA VAL A 37 -6.81 20.74 18.23
C VAL A 37 -7.72 19.52 18.23
N CYS A 38 -8.35 19.22 17.09
CA CYS A 38 -9.20 18.06 16.89
C CYS A 38 -8.47 16.75 17.24
N LEU A 39 -7.33 16.51 16.60
CA LEU A 39 -6.54 15.28 16.79
C LEU A 39 -6.05 15.13 18.23
N THR A 40 -5.55 16.22 18.83
CA THR A 40 -5.03 16.17 20.21
C THR A 40 -6.15 15.81 21.19
N ARG A 41 -7.33 16.45 21.04
CA ARG A 41 -8.49 16.21 21.89
C ARG A 41 -9.02 14.79 21.74
N LYS A 42 -9.34 14.35 20.51
CA LYS A 42 -9.90 13.02 20.24
C LYS A 42 -8.94 11.90 20.66
N LEU A 43 -7.65 12.01 20.35
CA LEU A 43 -6.68 10.98 20.74
C LEU A 43 -6.49 10.91 22.25
N TRP A 44 -6.57 12.04 22.96
CA TRP A 44 -6.57 12.07 24.43
C TRP A 44 -7.83 11.42 25.02
N GLU A 45 -9.00 11.67 24.43
CA GLU A 45 -10.26 11.00 24.82
C GLU A 45 -10.15 9.46 24.69
N TYR A 46 -9.37 8.96 23.74
CA TYR A 46 -9.16 7.52 23.55
C TYR A 46 -8.20 6.90 24.57
N GLU A 47 -7.31 7.69 25.21
CA GLU A 47 -6.30 7.20 26.16
C GLU A 47 -6.70 7.34 27.63
N ARG A 48 -7.97 7.66 27.95
CA ARG A 48 -8.49 7.94 29.31
C ARG A 48 -8.33 6.81 30.34
N VAL A 49 -7.51 5.79 30.07
CA VAL A 49 -7.00 4.77 30.98
C VAL A 49 -5.65 5.16 31.63
N CYS A 50 -4.91 6.17 31.12
CA CYS A 50 -3.64 6.62 31.71
C CYS A 50 -3.52 8.16 31.79
N GLU A 51 -3.54 8.71 33.00
CA GLU A 51 -3.58 10.16 33.29
C GLU A 51 -2.30 10.97 32.91
N SER A 52 -1.23 10.34 32.42
CA SER A 52 0.10 10.97 32.28
C SER A 52 0.54 11.35 30.85
N ASP A 53 -0.29 11.19 29.83
CA ASP A 53 0.15 11.20 28.41
C ASP A 53 -0.32 12.40 27.54
N SER A 54 -1.00 13.42 28.09
CA SER A 54 -1.57 14.52 27.26
C SER A 54 -0.51 15.31 26.49
N ASP A 55 0.60 15.68 27.13
CA ASP A 55 1.73 16.38 26.50
C ASP A 55 2.45 15.52 25.45
N SER A 56 2.46 14.20 25.66
CA SER A 56 3.02 13.21 24.75
C SER A 56 2.19 13.11 23.46
N ILE A 57 0.87 13.04 23.59
CA ILE A 57 -0.09 13.05 22.46
C ILE A 57 0.03 14.35 21.68
N ALA A 58 -0.01 15.51 22.34
CA ALA A 58 0.11 16.80 21.67
C ALA A 58 1.43 16.93 20.91
N ARG A 59 2.54 16.42 21.48
CA ARG A 59 3.85 16.37 20.81
C ARG A 59 3.85 15.42 19.62
N LYS A 60 3.26 14.22 19.72
CA LYS A 60 3.11 13.29 18.60
C LYS A 60 2.33 13.95 17.44
N VAL A 61 1.17 14.53 17.72
CA VAL A 61 0.33 15.21 16.71
C VAL A 61 1.09 16.35 16.05
N ARG A 62 1.79 17.20 16.81
CA ARG A 62 2.62 18.27 16.24
C ARG A 62 3.71 17.73 15.32
N ASN A 63 4.36 16.64 15.69
CA ASN A 63 5.41 16.04 14.86
C ASN A 63 4.85 15.46 13.56
N TRP A 64 3.67 14.84 13.60
CA TRP A 64 2.97 14.38 12.40
C TRP A 64 2.59 15.53 11.47
N LEU A 65 1.99 16.60 12.01
CA LEU A 65 1.57 17.77 11.22
C LEU A 65 2.75 18.61 10.71
N LYS A 66 3.95 18.43 11.26
CA LYS A 66 5.20 19.00 10.76
C LYS A 66 6.02 18.04 9.90
N ASP A 67 5.49 16.85 9.59
CA ASP A 67 6.18 15.80 8.83
C ASP A 67 7.54 15.38 9.43
N VAL A 68 7.73 15.56 10.74
CA VAL A 68 8.95 15.16 11.46
C VAL A 68 8.99 13.64 11.62
N ASN A 69 7.84 13.03 11.91
CA ASN A 69 7.66 11.58 11.96
C ASN A 69 6.27 11.21 11.44
N ARG A 70 6.01 9.90 11.32
CA ARG A 70 4.73 9.34 10.89
C ARG A 70 4.15 8.46 12.02
N PRO A 71 2.84 8.16 11.99
CA PRO A 71 2.25 7.14 12.85
C PRO A 71 3.04 5.83 12.75
N GLY A 72 3.33 5.22 13.90
CA GLY A 72 4.22 4.07 14.00
C GLY A 72 3.51 2.73 13.86
N SER A 73 2.18 2.71 13.97
CA SER A 73 1.37 1.50 13.86
C SER A 73 0.12 1.71 13.02
N ARG A 74 -0.43 0.60 12.51
CA ARG A 74 -1.72 0.56 11.84
C ARG A 74 -2.84 1.04 12.77
N GLU A 75 -2.77 0.69 14.04
CA GLU A 75 -3.73 1.14 15.05
C GLU A 75 -3.74 2.66 15.21
N GLU A 76 -2.56 3.30 15.26
CA GLU A 76 -2.48 4.76 15.34
C GLU A 76 -3.12 5.42 14.10
N LEU A 77 -3.03 4.80 12.91
CA LEU A 77 -3.70 5.30 11.71
C LEU A 77 -5.23 5.20 11.81
N PHE A 78 -5.79 4.08 12.29
CA PHE A 78 -7.24 3.99 12.50
C PHE A 78 -7.72 5.00 13.53
N ARG A 79 -7.00 5.14 14.65
CA ARG A 79 -7.31 6.18 15.66
C ARG A 79 -7.35 7.58 15.03
N ILE A 80 -6.43 7.90 14.11
CA ILE A 80 -6.47 9.15 13.34
C ILE A 80 -7.71 9.22 12.45
N CYS A 81 -8.02 8.18 11.67
CA CYS A 81 -9.21 8.17 10.81
C CYS A 81 -10.51 8.39 11.61
N PHE A 82 -10.67 7.74 12.76
CA PHE A 82 -11.81 7.96 13.66
C PHE A 82 -11.82 9.35 14.28
N ALA A 83 -10.66 9.87 14.70
CA ALA A 83 -10.56 11.22 15.27
C ALA A 83 -10.97 12.31 14.27
N LEU A 84 -10.68 12.08 12.99
CA LEU A 84 -11.03 12.98 11.89
C LEU A 84 -12.43 12.73 11.32
N GLU A 85 -13.18 11.78 11.88
CA GLU A 85 -14.55 11.42 11.45
C GLU A 85 -14.60 11.11 9.94
N LEU A 86 -13.60 10.37 9.46
CA LEU A 86 -13.55 9.91 8.08
C LEU A 86 -14.55 8.77 7.88
N ASP A 87 -15.10 8.71 6.68
CA ASP A 87 -15.81 7.51 6.21
C ASP A 87 -14.80 6.44 5.75
N GLU A 88 -15.34 5.28 5.38
CA GLU A 88 -14.55 4.12 4.92
C GLU A 88 -13.62 4.47 3.76
N GLU A 89 -14.09 5.24 2.77
CA GLU A 89 -13.34 5.61 1.57
C GLU A 89 -12.18 6.56 1.87
N ARG A 90 -12.43 7.64 2.63
CA ARG A 90 -11.39 8.59 3.02
C ARG A 90 -10.39 7.98 4.00
N ALA A 91 -10.85 7.09 4.89
CA ALA A 91 -9.96 6.34 5.75
C ALA A 91 -9.04 5.41 4.95
N ASP A 92 -9.55 4.74 3.91
CA ASP A 92 -8.75 3.91 3.02
C ASP A 92 -7.62 4.73 2.37
N ALA A 93 -7.91 5.93 1.85
CA ALA A 93 -6.91 6.83 1.28
C ALA A 93 -5.79 7.20 2.29
N VAL A 94 -6.14 7.50 3.54
CA VAL A 94 -5.16 7.82 4.59
C VAL A 94 -4.27 6.61 4.92
N LEU A 95 -4.86 5.42 5.03
CA LEU A 95 -4.13 4.17 5.29
C LEU A 95 -3.15 3.84 4.15
N CYS A 96 -3.62 3.95 2.91
CA CYS A 96 -2.85 3.68 1.70
C CYS A 96 -1.53 4.49 1.64
N SER A 97 -1.59 5.78 1.99
CA SER A 97 -0.44 6.69 1.94
C SER A 97 0.71 6.36 2.92
N THR A 98 0.41 5.60 3.98
CA THR A 98 1.33 5.41 5.12
C THR A 98 1.73 3.95 5.35
N ALA A 99 0.87 3.00 4.97
CA ALA A 99 1.00 1.58 5.28
C ALA A 99 1.22 0.65 4.07
N GLU A 100 1.26 1.17 2.83
CA GLU A 100 1.30 0.40 1.56
C GLU A 100 0.07 -0.46 1.25
N SER A 101 -0.92 -0.48 2.15
CA SER A 101 -2.20 -1.16 1.99
C SER A 101 -3.32 -0.30 2.60
N GLY A 102 -4.50 -0.38 2.00
CA GLY A 102 -5.72 0.18 2.57
C GLY A 102 -6.28 -0.67 3.71
N ILE A 103 -7.59 -0.64 3.87
CA ILE A 103 -8.34 -1.52 4.77
C ILE A 103 -8.17 -2.97 4.31
N HIS A 104 -7.71 -3.83 5.22
CA HIS A 104 -7.54 -5.25 4.96
C HIS A 104 -8.84 -6.01 5.23
N TYR A 105 -9.64 -6.20 4.18
CA TYR A 105 -10.94 -6.88 4.25
C TYR A 105 -10.90 -8.37 4.60
N ARG A 106 -9.74 -8.97 4.89
CA ARG A 106 -9.64 -10.33 5.45
C ARG A 106 -9.19 -10.34 6.92
N ASN A 107 -8.89 -9.17 7.46
CA ASN A 107 -8.61 -9.00 8.88
C ASN A 107 -9.92 -8.65 9.60
N PRO A 108 -10.45 -9.55 10.45
CA PRO A 108 -11.71 -9.33 11.17
C PRO A 108 -11.77 -8.00 11.93
N LYS A 109 -10.67 -7.62 12.59
CA LYS A 109 -10.57 -6.37 13.34
C LYS A 109 -10.78 -5.15 12.43
N GLU A 110 -10.24 -5.20 11.22
CA GLU A 110 -10.34 -4.09 10.26
C GLU A 110 -11.68 -4.02 9.58
N LEU A 111 -12.36 -5.15 9.43
CA LEU A 111 -13.74 -5.15 8.98
C LEU A 111 -14.65 -4.47 9.99
N VAL A 112 -14.44 -4.72 11.29
CA VAL A 112 -15.16 -3.96 12.33
C VAL A 112 -14.84 -2.47 12.22
N TYR A 113 -13.58 -2.09 11.98
CA TYR A 113 -13.22 -0.69 11.74
C TYR A 113 -13.89 -0.09 10.51
N ALA A 114 -13.86 -0.79 9.37
CA ALA A 114 -14.48 -0.36 8.13
C ALA A 114 -15.99 -0.15 8.31
N PHE A 115 -16.66 -1.10 8.97
CA PHE A 115 -18.08 -0.99 9.32
C PHE A 115 -18.35 0.25 10.19
N CYS A 116 -17.58 0.45 11.25
CA CYS A 116 -17.75 1.61 12.14
C CYS A 116 -17.51 2.94 11.44
N LEU A 117 -16.48 3.03 10.58
CA LEU A 117 -16.21 4.21 9.75
C LEU A 117 -17.38 4.50 8.81
N ARG A 118 -17.92 3.47 8.15
CA ARG A 118 -19.11 3.58 7.28
C ARG A 118 -20.35 4.07 8.04
N LYS A 119 -20.51 3.69 9.31
CA LYS A 119 -21.63 4.09 10.18
C LYS A 119 -21.40 5.41 10.92
N GLY A 120 -20.21 6.00 10.84
CA GLY A 120 -19.86 7.21 11.58
C GLY A 120 -19.75 6.99 13.09
N TYR A 121 -19.40 5.77 13.52
CA TYR A 121 -19.15 5.49 14.94
C TYR A 121 -17.78 6.02 15.36
N ASP A 122 -17.66 6.43 16.62
CA ASP A 122 -16.38 6.86 17.18
C ASP A 122 -15.52 5.67 17.61
N TYR A 123 -14.26 5.95 17.92
CA TYR A 123 -13.31 4.92 18.32
C TYR A 123 -13.68 4.20 19.63
N PRO A 124 -14.13 4.87 20.72
CA PRO A 124 -14.58 4.17 21.94
C PRO A 124 -15.72 3.17 21.68
N ARG A 125 -16.78 3.57 20.97
CA ARG A 125 -17.86 2.64 20.59
C ARG A 125 -17.35 1.49 19.72
N THR A 126 -16.39 1.77 18.85
CA THR A 126 -15.75 0.75 18.01
C THR A 126 -14.98 -0.28 18.85
N GLN A 127 -14.29 0.16 19.91
CA GLN A 127 -13.63 -0.76 20.85
C GLN A 127 -14.63 -1.64 21.60
N GLU A 128 -15.77 -1.08 22.02
CA GLU A 128 -16.86 -1.86 22.63
C GLU A 128 -17.42 -2.92 21.66
N LEU A 129 -17.57 -2.59 20.38
CA LEU A 129 -18.00 -3.55 19.36
C LEU A 129 -16.94 -4.63 19.10
N LEU A 130 -15.65 -4.27 19.05
CA LEU A 130 -14.55 -5.24 18.96
C LEU A 130 -14.56 -6.22 20.14
N HIS A 131 -14.73 -5.72 21.36
CA HIS A 131 -14.84 -6.55 22.57
C HIS A 131 -16.03 -7.51 22.45
N ARG A 132 -17.22 -7.00 22.12
CA ARG A 132 -18.44 -7.82 21.96
C ARG A 132 -18.29 -8.92 20.91
N LEU A 133 -17.62 -8.63 19.80
CA LEU A 133 -17.37 -9.58 18.71
C LEU A 133 -16.13 -10.45 18.92
N GLY A 134 -15.45 -10.33 20.06
CA GLY A 134 -14.26 -11.10 20.40
C GLY A 134 -13.04 -10.84 19.50
N GLN A 135 -12.97 -9.66 18.89
CA GLN A 135 -11.91 -9.25 17.93
C GLN A 135 -10.80 -8.40 18.57
N GLU A 136 -10.67 -8.43 19.89
CA GLU A 136 -9.59 -7.72 20.59
C GLU A 136 -8.23 -8.39 20.36
N GLU A 137 -7.20 -7.56 20.21
CA GLU A 137 -5.82 -8.03 20.09
C GLU A 137 -5.33 -8.60 21.42
N SER A 138 -5.07 -9.90 21.45
CA SER A 138 -4.10 -10.46 22.40
C SER A 138 -2.88 -10.93 21.63
N THR A 139 -1.70 -10.41 22.01
CA THR A 139 -0.41 -10.68 21.36
C THR A 139 -0.15 -12.18 21.20
N GLN A 140 -0.66 -12.99 22.12
CA GLN A 140 -0.57 -14.44 22.10
C GLN A 140 -1.55 -15.07 21.09
N LYS A 141 -2.83 -14.67 21.08
CA LYS A 141 -3.82 -15.15 20.10
C LYS A 141 -3.42 -14.82 18.67
N ASP A 142 -2.84 -13.64 18.41
CA ASP A 142 -2.38 -13.24 17.08
C ASP A 142 -1.20 -14.06 16.58
N GLN A 143 -0.22 -14.34 17.45
CA GLN A 143 0.91 -15.20 17.08
C GLN A 143 0.46 -16.63 16.82
N ASP A 144 -0.45 -17.15 17.63
CA ASP A 144 -0.95 -18.51 17.49
C ASP A 144 -1.90 -18.65 16.28
N ARG A 145 -2.73 -17.64 16.00
CA ARG A 145 -3.54 -17.55 14.78
C ARG A 145 -2.66 -17.47 13.53
N ARG A 146 -1.61 -16.64 13.54
CA ARG A 146 -0.62 -16.57 12.45
C ARG A 146 0.11 -17.90 12.24
N LYS A 147 0.48 -18.61 13.32
CA LYS A 147 1.10 -19.95 13.22
C LYS A 147 0.12 -21.00 12.68
N ALA A 148 -1.14 -20.98 13.10
CA ALA A 148 -2.18 -21.89 12.62
C ALA A 148 -2.49 -21.66 11.13
N LEU A 149 -2.68 -20.40 10.72
CA LEU A 149 -2.90 -20.00 9.33
C LEU A 149 -1.73 -20.39 8.41
N ARG A 150 -0.48 -20.28 8.88
CA ARG A 150 0.68 -20.78 8.12
C ARG A 150 0.61 -22.29 7.87
N ARG A 151 0.08 -23.08 8.81
CA ARG A 151 -0.07 -24.54 8.68
C ARG A 151 -1.22 -24.93 7.75
N THR A 152 -2.29 -24.12 7.68
CA THR A 152 -3.50 -24.41 6.89
C THR A 152 -3.54 -23.70 5.53
N SER A 153 -2.61 -22.79 5.26
CA SER A 153 -2.57 -21.94 4.04
C SER A 153 -2.52 -22.68 2.70
N GLY A 154 -2.18 -23.98 2.67
CA GLY A 154 -2.24 -24.83 1.47
C GLY A 154 -3.58 -25.53 1.26
N LEU A 155 -4.52 -25.40 2.19
CA LEU A 155 -5.82 -26.09 2.23
C LEU A 155 -7.02 -25.15 2.10
N GLU A 156 -6.79 -23.83 1.97
CA GLU A 156 -7.90 -22.87 1.82
C GLU A 156 -8.60 -23.04 0.47
N PRO A 157 -9.95 -23.06 0.44
CA PRO A 157 -10.70 -23.14 -0.80
C PRO A 157 -10.35 -21.97 -1.72
N LYS A 158 -9.99 -22.27 -2.99
CA LYS A 158 -9.70 -21.27 -4.04
C LYS A 158 -10.81 -20.22 -4.25
N GLN A 159 -12.00 -20.45 -3.71
CA GLN A 159 -13.21 -19.63 -3.91
C GLN A 159 -13.26 -18.37 -3.02
N CYS A 160 -12.53 -18.31 -1.89
CA CYS A 160 -12.57 -17.14 -1.01
C CYS A 160 -11.45 -16.14 -1.37
N THR A 161 -11.61 -15.39 -2.47
CA THR A 161 -10.67 -14.33 -2.88
C THR A 161 -10.83 -13.06 -2.04
N THR A 162 -9.81 -12.19 -1.97
CA THR A 162 -9.90 -10.91 -1.24
C THR A 162 -11.10 -10.06 -1.70
N ILE A 163 -11.36 -10.05 -3.01
CA ILE A 163 -12.45 -9.27 -3.62
C ILE A 163 -13.81 -9.80 -3.19
N SER A 164 -13.99 -11.12 -3.25
CA SER A 164 -15.27 -11.74 -2.91
C SER A 164 -15.67 -11.38 -1.49
N VAL A 165 -14.71 -11.42 -0.55
CA VAL A 165 -14.94 -11.03 0.85
C VAL A 165 -15.29 -9.54 0.95
N ARG A 166 -14.55 -8.67 0.24
CA ARG A 166 -14.83 -7.22 0.23
C ARG A 166 -16.22 -6.91 -0.33
N ASP A 167 -16.59 -7.52 -1.45
CA ASP A 167 -17.85 -7.24 -2.14
C ASP A 167 -19.06 -7.76 -1.35
N GLU A 168 -18.93 -8.93 -0.72
CA GLU A 168 -19.95 -9.42 0.21
C GLU A 168 -20.05 -8.51 1.43
N PHE A 169 -18.92 -8.10 2.01
CA PHE A 169 -18.88 -7.18 3.16
C PHE A 169 -19.52 -5.81 2.89
N ARG A 170 -19.54 -5.34 1.63
CA ARG A 170 -20.23 -4.09 1.26
C ARG A 170 -21.74 -4.14 1.53
N SER A 171 -22.35 -5.33 1.46
CA SER A 171 -23.76 -5.53 1.78
C SER A 171 -24.06 -5.59 3.28
N VAL A 172 -23.04 -5.62 4.15
CA VAL A 172 -23.23 -5.62 5.60
C VAL A 172 -23.61 -4.21 6.08
N THR A 173 -24.79 -4.10 6.67
CA THR A 173 -25.39 -2.83 7.09
C THR A 173 -25.82 -2.79 8.55
N SER A 174 -25.85 -3.89 9.29
CA SER A 174 -26.13 -3.90 10.73
C SER A 174 -25.04 -4.59 11.57
N GLU A 175 -25.06 -4.38 12.90
CA GLU A 175 -24.12 -5.06 13.82
C GLU A 175 -24.37 -6.57 13.87
N GLU A 176 -25.63 -7.01 13.70
CA GLU A 176 -26.01 -8.41 13.62
C GLU A 176 -25.52 -9.06 12.31
N GLU A 177 -25.70 -8.38 11.18
CA GLU A 177 -25.15 -8.82 9.89
C GLU A 177 -23.62 -8.91 9.94
N LEU A 178 -22.96 -7.97 10.62
CA LEU A 178 -21.51 -8.01 10.84
C LEU A 178 -21.09 -9.23 11.67
N ALA A 179 -21.80 -9.53 12.76
CA ALA A 179 -21.53 -10.70 13.58
C ALA A 179 -21.67 -12.00 12.77
N LEU A 180 -22.76 -12.14 12.02
CA LEU A 180 -23.00 -13.28 11.13
C LEU A 180 -21.93 -13.39 10.04
N PHE A 181 -21.52 -12.27 9.45
CA PHE A 181 -20.46 -12.25 8.44
C PHE A 181 -19.13 -12.75 9.00
N LEU A 182 -18.73 -12.27 10.19
CA LEU A 182 -17.50 -12.71 10.84
C LEU A 182 -17.54 -14.19 11.23
N GLU A 183 -18.69 -14.70 11.67
CA GLU A 183 -18.89 -16.11 12.00
C GLU A 183 -18.81 -17.00 10.75
N SER A 184 -19.52 -16.64 9.68
CA SER A 184 -19.55 -17.40 8.42
C SER A 184 -18.20 -17.44 7.70
N HIS A 185 -17.41 -16.36 7.82
CA HIS A 185 -16.09 -16.24 7.21
C HIS A 185 -14.94 -16.60 8.14
N GLY A 186 -15.19 -16.94 9.41
CA GLY A 186 -14.14 -17.08 10.44
C GLY A 186 -12.98 -18.00 10.03
N ASN A 187 -13.27 -19.06 9.28
CA ASN A 187 -12.27 -20.04 8.80
C ASN A 187 -11.52 -19.60 7.52
N SER A 188 -12.05 -18.64 6.77
CA SER A 188 -11.43 -18.09 5.56
C SER A 188 -10.78 -16.73 5.80
N MET A 189 -11.06 -16.07 6.93
CA MET A 189 -10.38 -14.86 7.36
C MET A 189 -8.89 -15.14 7.62
N GLY A 190 -8.03 -14.29 7.06
CA GLY A 190 -6.59 -14.48 7.11
C GLY A 190 -5.83 -13.17 7.11
N VAL A 191 -4.60 -13.21 7.59
CA VAL A 191 -3.69 -12.04 7.68
C VAL A 191 -3.00 -11.73 6.35
N HIS A 192 -3.30 -12.50 5.29
CA HIS A 192 -2.63 -12.39 3.99
C HIS A 192 -3.62 -12.15 2.86
N HIS A 193 -3.21 -11.35 1.88
CA HIS A 193 -3.95 -11.12 0.66
C HIS A 193 -3.74 -12.29 -0.31
N ASN A 194 -4.65 -13.27 -0.29
CA ASN A 194 -4.52 -14.48 -1.13
C ASN A 194 -4.46 -14.15 -2.63
N THR A 195 -5.28 -13.21 -3.11
CA THR A 195 -5.24 -12.78 -4.52
C THR A 195 -3.88 -12.18 -4.89
N ALA A 196 -3.30 -11.36 -4.01
CA ALA A 196 -1.96 -10.80 -4.19
C ALA A 196 -0.90 -11.90 -4.27
N HIS A 197 -0.94 -12.87 -3.35
CA HIS A 197 -0.02 -14.00 -3.37
C HIS A 197 -0.13 -14.84 -4.65
N SER A 198 -1.34 -15.11 -5.14
CA SER A 198 -1.53 -15.86 -6.39
C SER A 198 -0.95 -15.12 -7.60
N LYS A 199 -1.23 -13.82 -7.75
CA LYS A 199 -0.68 -13.01 -8.85
C LYS A 199 0.84 -12.84 -8.74
N PHE A 200 1.34 -12.66 -7.52
CA PHE A 200 2.77 -12.62 -7.22
C PHE A 200 3.50 -13.88 -7.69
N LEU A 201 3.01 -15.07 -7.31
CA LEU A 201 3.64 -16.32 -7.74
C LEU A 201 3.55 -16.51 -9.26
N LEU A 202 2.43 -16.13 -9.88
CA LEU A 202 2.28 -16.19 -11.33
C LEU A 202 3.36 -15.36 -12.04
N MET A 203 3.51 -14.08 -11.67
CA MET A 203 4.52 -13.18 -12.26
C MET A 203 5.95 -13.59 -11.92
N LEU A 204 6.20 -14.01 -10.68
CA LEU A 204 7.53 -14.45 -10.28
C LEU A 204 7.97 -15.70 -11.04
N ASN A 205 7.08 -16.68 -11.22
CA ASN A 205 7.39 -17.90 -11.95
C ASN A 205 7.57 -17.63 -13.45
N HIS A 206 6.78 -16.72 -14.04
CA HIS A 206 6.96 -16.31 -15.44
C HIS A 206 8.37 -15.77 -15.71
N LEU A 207 8.89 -14.92 -14.82
CA LEU A 207 10.28 -14.44 -14.91
C LEU A 207 11.30 -15.54 -14.62
N ALA A 208 11.00 -16.43 -13.68
CA ALA A 208 11.89 -17.54 -13.33
C ALA A 208 12.06 -18.54 -14.47
N ASP A 209 11.02 -18.78 -15.26
CA ASP A 209 11.01 -19.72 -16.38
C ASP A 209 11.55 -19.13 -17.70
N GLY A 210 11.97 -17.86 -17.71
CA GLY A 210 12.59 -17.20 -18.86
C GLY A 210 11.66 -16.37 -19.74
N GLY A 211 10.42 -16.10 -19.30
CA GLY A 211 9.47 -15.26 -20.03
C GLY A 211 8.93 -15.88 -21.34
N ALA A 212 8.26 -15.06 -22.16
CA ALA A 212 7.69 -15.47 -23.47
C ALA A 212 8.75 -15.83 -24.54
N GLU A 213 10.04 -15.56 -24.30
CA GLU A 213 11.13 -15.90 -25.21
C GLU A 213 11.44 -17.41 -25.28
N ALA A 214 10.80 -18.23 -24.43
CA ALA A 214 10.90 -19.69 -24.51
C ALA A 214 10.20 -20.31 -25.75
N ASP A 215 9.30 -19.57 -26.42
CA ASP A 215 8.54 -20.05 -27.58
C ASP A 215 9.20 -19.71 -28.93
N TYR A 216 10.26 -18.88 -28.96
CA TYR A 216 11.03 -18.62 -30.17
C TYR A 216 12.12 -19.69 -30.36
N SER A 217 11.93 -20.51 -31.40
CA SER A 217 12.78 -21.61 -31.82
C SER A 217 14.28 -21.28 -31.78
N GLY A 218 15.01 -21.84 -30.80
CA GLY A 218 16.47 -21.93 -30.84
C GLY A 218 17.23 -21.54 -29.56
N VAL A 219 16.58 -21.00 -28.53
CA VAL A 219 17.26 -20.68 -27.26
C VAL A 219 17.36 -21.96 -26.40
N PRO A 220 18.56 -22.36 -25.91
CA PRO A 220 18.68 -23.50 -25.00
C PRO A 220 17.81 -23.29 -23.76
N ALA A 221 17.13 -24.34 -23.30
CA ALA A 221 16.21 -24.34 -22.14
C ALA A 221 16.91 -24.13 -20.77
N GLU A 222 17.90 -23.25 -20.67
CA GLU A 222 18.97 -23.36 -19.66
C GLU A 222 19.08 -22.22 -18.65
N ARG A 223 18.15 -21.27 -18.56
CA ARG A 223 18.17 -20.32 -17.43
C ARG A 223 16.83 -20.22 -16.72
N ARG A 224 16.50 -21.30 -15.99
CA ARG A 224 15.60 -21.17 -14.85
C ARG A 224 16.28 -20.34 -13.78
N TYR A 225 15.87 -19.10 -13.59
CA TYR A 225 16.38 -18.27 -12.52
C TYR A 225 15.91 -18.80 -11.17
N ARG A 226 16.82 -18.89 -10.21
CA ARG A 226 16.45 -19.02 -8.79
C ARG A 226 15.74 -17.74 -8.36
N ILE A 227 14.82 -17.84 -7.39
CA ILE A 227 14.05 -16.70 -6.86
C ILE A 227 14.94 -15.49 -6.48
N GLY A 228 16.13 -15.76 -5.92
CA GLY A 228 17.10 -14.72 -5.59
C GLY A 228 17.65 -13.99 -6.83
N GLU A 229 17.88 -14.71 -7.93
CA GLU A 229 18.38 -14.16 -9.19
C GLU A 229 17.30 -13.32 -9.89
N VAL A 230 16.03 -13.77 -9.87
CA VAL A 230 14.90 -12.96 -10.38
C VAL A 230 14.81 -11.62 -9.65
N THR A 231 15.08 -11.62 -8.34
CA THR A 231 15.02 -10.39 -7.54
C THR A 231 16.12 -9.41 -7.93
N GLU A 232 17.35 -9.89 -8.13
CA GLU A 232 18.47 -9.04 -8.52
C GLU A 232 18.34 -8.53 -9.96
N GLU A 233 17.93 -9.40 -10.88
CA GLU A 233 17.85 -9.09 -12.31
C GLU A 233 16.69 -8.15 -12.63
N TYR A 234 15.48 -8.45 -12.14
CA TYR A 234 14.27 -7.77 -12.61
C TYR A 234 13.68 -6.77 -11.61
N LEU A 235 13.82 -7.03 -10.31
CA LEU A 235 13.15 -6.24 -9.27
C LEU A 235 14.06 -5.22 -8.60
N ARG A 236 15.38 -5.32 -8.80
CA ARG A 236 16.33 -4.46 -8.11
C ARG A 236 16.44 -3.08 -8.71
N MET A 237 16.47 -3.00 -10.04
CA MET A 237 16.48 -1.76 -10.83
C MET A 237 17.49 -0.73 -10.30
N GLY A 238 18.70 -1.19 -9.97
CA GLY A 238 19.79 -0.33 -9.47
C GLY A 238 19.61 0.30 -8.09
N VAL A 239 18.53 0.02 -7.34
CA VAL A 239 18.35 0.57 -5.98
C VAL A 239 19.42 0.01 -5.04
N PRO A 240 20.06 0.79 -4.13
CA PRO A 240 21.12 0.27 -3.26
C PRO A 240 20.64 -0.51 -2.01
N TYR A 241 21.35 -1.58 -1.63
CA TYR A 241 20.98 -2.45 -0.49
C TYR A 241 21.32 -1.86 0.89
N ASP A 242 22.10 -0.78 0.88
CA ASP A 242 22.69 -0.22 2.08
C ASP A 242 21.61 0.18 3.10
N ARG A 243 21.78 -0.24 4.36
CA ARG A 243 20.83 0.13 5.42
C ARG A 243 21.04 1.56 5.91
N LYS A 244 22.15 2.20 5.53
CA LYS A 244 22.58 3.50 6.04
C LYS A 244 21.92 4.63 5.26
N ASN A 245 20.63 4.86 5.52
CA ASN A 245 19.85 5.95 4.94
C ASN A 245 20.29 7.37 5.39
N ARG A 246 21.46 7.54 6.03
CA ARG A 246 21.87 8.84 6.62
C ARG A 246 22.04 9.92 5.55
N ASN A 247 22.54 9.56 4.38
CA ASN A 247 22.76 10.48 3.27
C ASN A 247 21.59 10.54 2.29
N TYR A 248 20.48 9.85 2.58
CA TYR A 248 19.32 9.85 1.69
C TYR A 248 18.37 11.01 1.97
N THR A 249 17.92 11.64 0.90
CA THR A 249 16.84 12.61 0.89
C THR A 249 15.54 11.97 1.38
N ARG A 250 14.55 12.80 1.74
CA ARG A 250 13.20 12.32 2.10
C ARG A 250 12.61 11.47 0.98
N LEU A 251 12.73 11.93 -0.27
CA LEU A 251 12.27 11.24 -1.47
C LEU A 251 12.90 9.84 -1.61
N GLN A 252 14.23 9.74 -1.52
CA GLN A 252 14.94 8.46 -1.62
C GLN A 252 14.51 7.48 -0.53
N LYS A 253 14.27 7.97 0.70
CA LYS A 253 13.78 7.14 1.81
C LYS A 253 12.38 6.60 1.54
N GLU A 254 11.47 7.43 1.03
CA GLU A 254 10.10 7.01 0.69
C GLU A 254 10.09 5.98 -0.44
N ILE A 255 10.84 6.21 -1.52
CA ILE A 255 10.94 5.25 -2.64
C ILE A 255 11.56 3.93 -2.17
N LYS A 256 12.64 3.98 -1.39
CA LYS A 256 13.35 2.77 -0.91
C LYS A 256 12.58 1.99 0.16
N ARG A 257 11.62 2.61 0.85
CA ARG A 257 10.82 1.95 1.89
C ARG A 257 10.13 0.72 1.28
N TYR A 258 10.25 -0.43 1.94
CA TYR A 258 9.67 -1.71 1.50
C TYR A 258 10.10 -2.22 0.11
N TRP A 259 11.18 -1.68 -0.45
CA TRP A 259 11.74 -2.20 -1.70
C TRP A 259 12.10 -3.69 -1.55
N PRO A 260 11.75 -4.55 -2.52
CA PRO A 260 12.02 -5.98 -2.41
C PRO A 260 13.51 -6.29 -2.30
N SER A 261 13.80 -7.34 -1.54
CA SER A 261 15.11 -7.97 -1.38
C SER A 261 14.95 -9.48 -1.55
N PRO A 262 16.02 -10.22 -1.90
CA PRO A 262 15.93 -11.68 -2.05
C PRO A 262 15.33 -12.35 -0.81
N LYS A 263 15.67 -11.84 0.37
CA LYS A 263 15.08 -12.28 1.64
C LYS A 263 13.57 -12.01 1.70
N SER A 264 13.12 -10.78 1.43
CA SER A 264 11.69 -10.45 1.55
C SER A 264 10.86 -11.21 0.51
N ILE A 265 11.37 -11.40 -0.71
CA ILE A 265 10.73 -12.21 -1.74
C ILE A 265 10.59 -13.66 -1.27
N GLN A 266 11.65 -14.27 -0.71
CA GLN A 266 11.57 -15.62 -0.15
C GLN A 266 10.58 -15.73 1.03
N GLU A 267 10.50 -14.68 1.85
CA GLU A 267 9.53 -14.61 2.95
C GLU A 267 8.09 -14.46 2.44
N MET A 268 7.86 -13.79 1.29
CA MET A 268 6.56 -13.74 0.61
C MET A 268 6.19 -15.10 0.00
N VAL A 269 7.13 -15.75 -0.70
CA VAL A 269 6.94 -17.10 -1.29
C VAL A 269 6.57 -18.13 -0.23
N SER A 270 7.24 -18.08 0.93
CA SER A 270 6.97 -18.98 2.06
C SER A 270 5.77 -18.56 2.92
N ARG A 271 5.03 -17.51 2.52
CA ARG A 271 3.92 -16.92 3.30
C ARG A 271 4.29 -16.56 4.73
N LYS A 272 5.56 -16.22 4.97
CA LYS A 272 6.02 -15.71 6.27
C LYS A 272 5.58 -14.26 6.46
N ILE A 273 5.65 -13.46 5.39
CA ILE A 273 5.11 -12.11 5.30
C ILE A 273 4.10 -12.05 4.16
N ASP A 274 3.23 -11.04 4.18
CA ASP A 274 2.32 -10.81 3.08
C ASP A 274 3.03 -10.20 1.86
N VAL A 275 2.44 -10.37 0.68
CA VAL A 275 2.93 -9.71 -0.53
C VAL A 275 2.66 -8.22 -0.43
N ASN A 276 3.70 -7.40 -0.57
CA ASN A 276 3.53 -5.95 -0.55
C ASN A 276 3.20 -5.40 -1.94
N ARG A 277 2.50 -4.26 -1.95
CA ARG A 277 2.05 -3.57 -3.16
C ARG A 277 3.20 -3.22 -4.10
N LYS A 278 4.31 -2.75 -3.54
CA LYS A 278 5.52 -2.37 -4.29
C LYS A 278 6.09 -3.53 -5.11
N THR A 279 6.12 -4.74 -4.56
CA THR A 279 6.60 -5.94 -5.25
C THR A 279 5.68 -6.32 -6.40
N LEU A 280 4.36 -6.25 -6.22
CA LEU A 280 3.41 -6.51 -7.31
C LEU A 280 3.55 -5.51 -8.46
N LEU A 281 3.73 -4.23 -8.15
CA LEU A 281 3.92 -3.19 -9.17
C LEU A 281 5.23 -3.39 -9.94
N LEU A 282 6.33 -3.72 -9.25
CA LEU A 282 7.60 -4.02 -9.92
C LEU A 282 7.53 -5.28 -10.77
N LEU A 283 6.85 -6.33 -10.29
CA LEU A 283 6.60 -7.54 -11.08
C LEU A 283 5.73 -7.24 -12.31
N TYR A 284 4.73 -6.37 -12.19
CA TYR A 284 3.93 -5.94 -13.33
C TYR A 284 4.82 -5.30 -14.40
N LEU A 285 5.69 -4.35 -14.05
CA LEU A 285 6.60 -3.73 -15.02
C LEU A 285 7.62 -4.72 -15.60
N ALA A 286 8.16 -5.62 -14.77
CA ALA A 286 9.17 -6.58 -15.19
C ALA A 286 8.62 -7.68 -16.12
N THR A 287 7.32 -7.95 -16.00
CA THR A 287 6.60 -8.87 -16.90
C THR A 287 5.84 -8.13 -17.99
N GLU A 288 5.95 -6.79 -18.02
CA GLU A 288 5.17 -5.84 -18.82
C GLU A 288 3.66 -6.13 -18.81
N GLY A 289 3.19 -6.61 -17.66
CA GLY A 289 1.81 -6.95 -17.39
C GLY A 289 1.34 -8.25 -18.05
N MET A 290 2.29 -9.05 -18.54
CA MET A 290 2.18 -10.28 -19.32
C MET A 290 1.30 -10.13 -20.57
N ASP A 291 1.93 -9.58 -21.60
CA ASP A 291 1.37 -8.91 -22.76
C ASP A 291 0.24 -9.59 -23.56
N MET A 292 -0.64 -8.71 -24.05
CA MET A 292 -1.67 -8.84 -25.09
C MET A 292 -1.74 -7.46 -25.77
N ASP A 293 -1.85 -7.42 -27.12
CA ASP A 293 -1.75 -6.20 -27.95
C ASP A 293 -2.54 -5.01 -27.37
N VAL A 294 -1.80 -3.96 -26.96
CA VAL A 294 -2.35 -2.68 -26.51
C VAL A 294 -2.11 -1.64 -27.60
N PRO A 295 -3.16 -0.94 -28.09
CA PRO A 295 -2.97 0.16 -29.03
C PRO A 295 -2.10 1.27 -28.46
N GLU A 296 -1.21 1.82 -29.30
CA GLU A 296 -0.31 2.93 -28.89
C GLU A 296 -1.09 4.14 -28.35
N GLU A 297 -2.23 4.47 -28.99
CA GLU A 297 -3.07 5.62 -28.63
C GLU A 297 -3.59 5.56 -27.19
N SER A 298 -3.80 4.37 -26.64
CA SER A 298 -4.33 4.15 -25.30
C SER A 298 -3.36 3.43 -24.37
N TYR A 299 -2.08 3.31 -24.75
CA TYR A 299 -1.10 2.48 -24.05
C TYR A 299 -1.00 2.81 -22.54
N THR A 300 -0.77 4.08 -22.21
CA THR A 300 -0.63 4.50 -20.81
C THR A 300 -1.94 4.33 -20.03
N GLU A 301 -3.08 4.70 -20.62
CA GLU A 301 -4.40 4.57 -20.00
C GLU A 301 -4.74 3.11 -19.69
N GLU A 302 -4.55 2.21 -20.66
CA GLU A 302 -4.86 0.79 -20.51
C GLU A 302 -3.97 0.12 -19.46
N HIS A 303 -2.67 0.44 -19.42
CA HIS A 303 -1.79 -0.07 -18.36
C HIS A 303 -2.18 0.49 -16.99
N CYS A 304 -2.55 1.77 -16.88
CA CYS A 304 -3.07 2.34 -15.62
C CYS A 304 -4.31 1.59 -15.15
N ARG A 305 -5.27 1.36 -16.06
CA ARG A 305 -6.50 0.62 -15.80
C ARG A 305 -6.22 -0.80 -15.33
N ARG A 306 -5.32 -1.52 -16.01
CA ARG A 306 -4.92 -2.91 -15.66
C ARG A 306 -4.26 -2.97 -14.28
N ILE A 307 -3.38 -2.02 -13.97
CA ILE A 307 -2.74 -1.92 -12.65
C ILE A 307 -3.78 -1.65 -11.56
N ASN A 308 -4.65 -0.66 -11.75
CA ASN A 308 -5.69 -0.33 -10.77
C ASN A 308 -6.67 -1.50 -10.57
N LEU A 309 -7.02 -2.21 -11.65
CA LEU A 309 -7.79 -3.45 -11.57
C LEU A 309 -7.03 -4.49 -10.74
N MET A 310 -5.76 -4.77 -11.05
CA MET A 310 -4.94 -5.71 -10.28
C MET A 310 -4.90 -5.36 -8.78
N LEU A 311 -4.64 -4.09 -8.45
CA LEU A 311 -4.53 -3.61 -7.08
C LEU A 311 -5.87 -3.73 -6.34
N SER A 312 -6.97 -3.30 -6.95
CA SER A 312 -8.32 -3.47 -6.40
C SER A 312 -8.64 -4.95 -6.19
N GLN A 313 -8.23 -5.82 -7.12
CA GLN A 313 -8.40 -7.26 -7.00
C GLN A 313 -7.62 -7.85 -5.80
N CYS A 314 -6.48 -7.23 -5.49
CA CYS A 314 -5.64 -7.59 -4.36
C CYS A 314 -6.09 -6.97 -3.02
N GLY A 315 -7.08 -6.07 -3.02
CA GLY A 315 -7.45 -5.28 -1.84
C GLY A 315 -6.40 -4.24 -1.45
N MET A 316 -5.70 -3.69 -2.44
CA MET A 316 -4.63 -2.71 -2.26
C MET A 316 -5.03 -1.35 -2.83
N ALA A 317 -4.36 -0.30 -2.34
CA ALA A 317 -4.48 1.06 -2.84
C ALA A 317 -4.31 1.13 -4.36
N LEU A 318 -5.14 1.93 -5.03
CA LEU A 318 -4.93 2.31 -6.43
C LEU A 318 -3.66 3.15 -6.60
N LEU A 319 -3.28 3.45 -7.85
CA LEU A 319 -2.17 4.36 -8.14
C LEU A 319 -2.51 5.78 -7.68
N ASP A 320 -1.62 6.39 -6.91
CA ASP A 320 -1.72 7.78 -6.45
C ASP A 320 -0.57 8.61 -7.05
N PRO A 321 -0.85 9.54 -7.97
CA PRO A 321 0.19 10.36 -8.61
C PRO A 321 0.95 11.28 -7.63
N HIS A 322 0.43 11.49 -6.42
CA HIS A 322 1.12 12.25 -5.37
C HIS A 322 2.05 11.40 -4.52
N ASN A 323 1.99 10.08 -4.66
CA ASN A 323 2.93 9.15 -4.08
C ASN A 323 4.19 9.07 -4.98
N PRO A 324 5.40 9.26 -4.43
CA PRO A 324 6.61 9.32 -5.24
C PRO A 324 6.94 8.01 -5.96
N PHE A 325 6.57 6.86 -5.38
CA PHE A 325 6.81 5.57 -6.04
C PHE A 325 5.81 5.35 -7.17
N ASP A 326 4.53 5.64 -6.93
CA ASP A 326 3.49 5.50 -7.95
C ASP A 326 3.67 6.47 -9.10
N PHE A 327 4.13 7.69 -8.83
CA PHE A 327 4.52 8.61 -9.89
C PHE A 327 5.62 8.03 -10.78
N LEU A 328 6.62 7.33 -10.20
CA LEU A 328 7.63 6.65 -11.01
C LEU A 328 7.04 5.48 -11.81
N ILE A 329 6.08 4.74 -11.25
CA ILE A 329 5.31 3.73 -11.99
C ILE A 329 4.62 4.40 -13.18
N LEU A 330 3.84 5.44 -12.96
CA LEU A 330 3.10 6.13 -14.03
C LEU A 330 4.04 6.70 -15.11
N GLN A 331 5.18 7.28 -14.71
CA GLN A 331 6.19 7.74 -15.67
C GLN A 331 6.81 6.59 -16.48
N SER A 332 6.95 5.40 -15.88
CA SER A 332 7.41 4.20 -16.57
C SER A 332 6.38 3.60 -17.53
N LEU A 333 5.13 4.08 -17.53
CA LEU A 333 4.09 3.68 -18.49
C LEU A 333 4.01 4.62 -19.70
N ARG A 334 4.66 5.79 -19.67
CA ARG A 334 4.62 6.77 -20.76
C ARG A 334 5.40 6.28 -21.96
N LEU A 335 4.74 6.24 -23.13
CA LEU A 335 5.39 5.89 -24.39
C LEU A 335 6.36 7.03 -24.77
N GLU A 336 7.64 6.88 -24.46
CA GLU A 336 8.70 7.80 -24.88
C GLU A 336 9.80 6.97 -25.55
N ARG A 337 9.73 6.89 -26.88
CA ARG A 337 10.60 6.13 -27.81
C ARG A 337 10.27 4.63 -27.86
N GLU A 338 10.03 4.14 -29.07
CA GLU A 338 9.33 2.88 -29.42
C GLU A 338 10.01 1.56 -29.00
N GLU A 339 11.14 1.56 -28.27
CA GLU A 339 11.92 0.34 -28.03
C GLU A 339 12.29 0.06 -26.56
N GLU A 340 11.90 0.90 -25.60
CA GLU A 340 12.30 0.73 -24.20
C GLU A 340 11.20 0.11 -23.32
N SER A 341 11.49 -1.03 -22.70
CA SER A 341 10.59 -1.69 -21.75
C SER A 341 10.21 -0.78 -20.57
N MET A 342 9.03 -1.00 -19.99
CA MET A 342 8.57 -0.30 -18.78
C MET A 342 9.57 -0.43 -17.63
N SER A 343 10.16 -1.62 -17.45
CA SER A 343 11.15 -1.90 -16.42
C SER A 343 12.44 -1.08 -16.59
N TRP A 344 12.90 -0.91 -17.83
CA TRP A 344 14.09 -0.12 -18.12
C TRP A 344 13.85 1.39 -17.93
N ARG A 345 12.67 1.89 -18.32
CA ARG A 345 12.25 3.27 -18.03
C ARG A 345 12.25 3.53 -16.52
N MET A 346 11.68 2.61 -15.73
CA MET A 346 11.69 2.69 -14.27
C MET A 346 13.11 2.73 -13.69
N GLU A 347 14.00 1.83 -14.14
CA GLU A 347 15.40 1.82 -13.70
C GLU A 347 16.12 3.14 -13.99
N ARG A 348 15.93 3.71 -15.19
CA ARG A 348 16.51 5.00 -15.56
C ARG A 348 16.07 6.13 -14.63
N PHE A 349 14.78 6.17 -14.26
CA PHE A 349 14.30 7.17 -13.31
C PHE A 349 14.88 6.96 -11.91
N LEU A 350 14.95 5.72 -11.43
CA LEU A 350 15.55 5.39 -10.14
C LEU A 350 17.04 5.79 -10.11
N TRP A 351 17.76 5.55 -11.19
CA TRP A 351 19.17 5.92 -11.32
C TRP A 351 19.39 7.43 -11.12
N LYS A 352 18.55 8.27 -11.74
CA LYS A 352 18.57 9.73 -11.54
C LYS A 352 18.29 10.10 -10.08
N VAL A 353 17.26 9.49 -9.48
CA VAL A 353 16.88 9.76 -8.08
C VAL A 353 18.01 9.38 -7.10
N PHE A 354 18.65 8.22 -7.25
CA PHE A 354 19.64 7.72 -6.30
C PHE A 354 21.08 8.24 -6.56
N ARG A 355 21.36 8.85 -7.71
CA ARG A 355 22.64 9.52 -8.01
C ARG A 355 22.68 11.02 -7.70
N ASN A 356 21.60 11.58 -7.15
CA ASN A 356 21.47 13.02 -6.84
C ASN A 356 21.63 13.93 -8.08
N GLU A 357 21.35 13.42 -9.28
CA GLU A 357 21.08 14.29 -10.41
C GLU A 357 19.75 15.00 -10.12
N LYS A 358 19.63 16.31 -10.43
CA LYS A 358 18.35 17.01 -10.23
C LYS A 358 17.26 16.24 -10.98
N ALA A 359 16.41 15.53 -10.24
CA ALA A 359 15.24 14.86 -10.81
C ALA A 359 14.26 15.96 -11.22
N ALA A 360 14.42 16.49 -12.44
CA ALA A 360 13.75 17.70 -12.93
C ALA A 360 12.21 17.61 -12.93
N TYR A 361 11.66 16.42 -12.70
CA TYR A 361 10.23 16.08 -12.66
C TYR A 361 9.68 15.86 -11.24
N ILE A 362 10.51 15.93 -10.19
CA ILE A 362 10.09 15.77 -8.78
C ILE A 362 10.43 17.02 -7.98
N THR A 363 9.41 17.81 -7.64
CA THR A 363 9.55 18.90 -6.68
C THR A 363 8.98 18.44 -5.34
N ALA A 364 9.85 18.11 -4.38
CA ALA A 364 9.44 18.16 -3.00
C ALA A 364 9.24 19.64 -2.67
N ALA A 365 8.08 20.03 -2.14
CA ALA A 365 7.91 21.33 -1.51
C ALA A 365 8.83 21.38 -0.27
N GLU A 366 10.11 21.69 -0.49
CA GLU A 366 11.02 22.08 0.57
C GLU A 366 10.51 23.43 1.06
N LYS A 367 9.70 23.42 2.11
CA LYS A 367 9.35 24.66 2.81
C LYS A 367 10.67 25.37 3.12
N GLY A 368 10.83 26.54 2.51
CA GLY A 368 11.97 27.40 2.70
C GLY A 368 12.29 27.50 4.17
N GLY A 369 13.56 27.31 4.50
CA GLY A 369 14.08 27.68 5.80
C GLY A 369 13.67 29.12 6.06
N GLY A 370 12.80 29.31 7.05
CA GLY A 370 12.52 30.62 7.59
C GLY A 370 13.84 31.22 7.99
N GLN A 371 14.30 32.20 7.21
CA GLN A 371 15.31 33.13 7.64
C GLN A 371 14.80 33.81 8.90
N TYR A 372 15.70 33.88 9.87
CA TYR A 372 15.60 34.66 11.08
C TYR A 372 15.03 36.05 10.84
N GLY A 373 14.10 36.44 11.71
CA GLY A 373 13.56 37.77 11.91
C GLY A 373 12.77 37.76 13.20
#